data_AF-A0A9P6JPD7-F1
#
_entry.id   AF-A0A9P6JPD7-F1
#
_cell.length_a   1.000
_cell.length_b   1.000
_cell.length_c   1.000
_cell.angle_alpha   90.00
_cell.angle_beta   90.00
_cell.angle_gamma   90.00
#
_symmetry.space_group_name_H-M   'P 1'
#
loop_
_entity.id
_entity.type
_entity.pdbx_description
1 polymer ?
#
loop_
_entity_poly.entity_id
_entity_poly.type
_entity_poly.pdbx_seq_one_letter_code
_entity_poly.pdbx_strand_id
1 'polypeptide(L)'
;MNALVATGLAQAATGSLPQGGTHTFDTTPPEKSIGLLELLRLVGESDVLKPPPFNPNTIIYQRFEYAWANGGTEELQKLCSLYHISDTITNEELDKKIDEIFWVATLLLSATGKNGRKPRLDFFFMHLVTSSILIRPWFSHMTKQEHKAAFLRSYVFFMISLSLARGRPKIDIPLAMSYTPVVRHPNQSNETLSHRQTRLAAYSTTKISIHADVIQGALYHPESHVAKAIRSLAYFAKTLGTTSPGSVPGALRDEDGRQVETLQGIGQLDGTLFIRTAGIVLNTLEWCGHGQKQGTLRARHRISGGNIRDMGLRYSIYFQEILEIWIFLQEIWSLARSGSWDYSALGWDEAWNNED
;
A
#
# COMPACT_ATOMS: atom_id res chain seq x y z
N MET A 1 -20.58 -20.14 5.51
CA MET A 1 -19.20 -19.99 4.98
C MET A 1 -18.94 -21.14 4.02
N ASN A 2 -18.46 -20.90 2.80
CA ASN A 2 -18.22 -21.95 1.80
C ASN A 2 -17.14 -22.91 2.32
N ALA A 3 -17.33 -24.23 2.20
CA ALA A 3 -16.40 -25.24 2.70
C ALA A 3 -14.97 -25.04 2.18
N LEU A 4 -14.81 -24.55 0.96
CA LEU A 4 -13.51 -24.26 0.36
C LEU A 4 -12.80 -23.07 1.04
N VAL A 5 -13.57 -22.06 1.46
CA VAL A 5 -13.06 -20.91 2.24
C VAL A 5 -12.65 -21.35 3.64
N ALA A 6 -13.45 -22.20 4.28
CA ALA A 6 -13.14 -22.76 5.60
C ALA A 6 -11.87 -23.64 5.57
N THR A 7 -11.72 -24.48 4.55
CA THR A 7 -10.52 -25.32 4.38
C THR A 7 -9.28 -24.48 4.09
N GLY A 8 -9.37 -23.46 3.24
CA GLY A 8 -8.25 -22.54 2.98
C GLY A 8 -7.81 -21.78 4.23
N LEU A 9 -8.76 -21.32 5.05
CA LEU A 9 -8.46 -20.68 6.35
C LEU A 9 -7.86 -21.66 7.35
N ALA A 10 -8.36 -22.90 7.43
CA ALA A 10 -7.82 -23.93 8.31
C ALA A 10 -6.37 -24.31 7.94
N GLN A 11 -6.05 -24.41 6.65
CA GLN A 11 -4.68 -24.66 6.18
C GLN A 11 -3.74 -23.47 6.42
N ALA A 12 -4.25 -22.24 6.45
CA ALA A 12 -3.45 -21.07 6.84
C ALA A 12 -3.09 -21.08 8.33
N ALA A 13 -3.95 -21.65 9.17
CA ALA A 13 -3.74 -21.75 10.62
C ALA A 13 -2.81 -22.89 11.05
N THR A 14 -2.42 -23.80 10.14
CA THR A 14 -1.54 -24.94 10.46
C THR A 14 -0.05 -24.68 10.18
N GLY A 15 0.29 -23.55 9.56
CA GLY A 15 1.68 -23.13 9.41
C GLY A 15 2.26 -22.72 10.76
N SER A 16 3.44 -23.25 11.11
CA SER A 16 4.19 -22.74 12.27
C SER A 16 4.54 -21.27 12.01
N LEU A 17 3.94 -20.35 12.77
CA LEU A 17 4.37 -18.96 12.77
C LEU A 17 5.85 -18.90 13.16
N PRO A 18 6.65 -17.97 12.61
CA PRO A 18 8.02 -17.74 13.07
C PRO A 18 8.05 -17.58 14.59
N GLN A 19 9.15 -17.94 15.25
CA GLN A 19 9.37 -17.52 16.63
C GLN A 19 9.29 -15.98 16.66
N GLY A 20 8.21 -15.46 17.27
CA GLY A 20 7.80 -14.06 17.16
C GLY A 20 6.32 -13.91 16.78
N GLY A 21 5.82 -14.62 15.76
CA GLY A 21 4.52 -14.32 15.12
C GLY A 21 3.26 -14.50 15.98
N THR A 22 3.33 -15.16 17.14
CA THR A 22 2.25 -15.16 18.14
C THR A 22 2.46 -14.01 19.13
N HIS A 23 2.25 -12.77 18.67
CA HIS A 23 2.36 -11.62 19.55
C HIS A 23 1.08 -11.48 20.38
N THR A 24 1.20 -11.60 21.70
CA THR A 24 0.20 -11.08 22.63
C THR A 24 0.36 -9.56 22.65
N PHE A 25 -0.54 -8.86 21.97
CA PHE A 25 -0.57 -7.40 22.01
C PHE A 25 -1.04 -6.95 23.40
N ASP A 26 -0.35 -5.96 23.97
CA ASP A 26 -0.87 -5.26 25.13
C ASP A 26 -2.15 -4.54 24.73
N THR A 27 -3.27 -4.96 25.33
CA THR A 27 -4.59 -4.36 25.12
C THR A 27 -4.93 -3.35 26.21
N THR A 28 -3.99 -3.03 27.10
CA THR A 28 -4.17 -1.98 28.09
C THR A 28 -4.25 -0.62 27.38
N PRO A 29 -5.26 0.22 27.68
CA PRO A 29 -5.34 1.56 27.12
C PRO A 29 -4.14 2.41 27.57
N PRO A 30 -3.41 3.07 26.66
CA PRO A 30 -2.43 4.07 27.04
C PRO A 30 -3.13 5.33 27.56
N GLU A 31 -2.39 6.19 28.26
CA GLU A 31 -2.88 7.50 28.70
C GLU A 31 -3.41 8.35 27.53
N LYS A 32 -2.74 8.26 26.38
CA LYS A 32 -3.14 8.90 25.13
C LYS A 32 -2.87 7.96 23.96
N SER A 33 -3.92 7.60 23.21
CA SER A 33 -3.77 6.87 21.96
C SER A 33 -3.25 7.82 20.87
N ILE A 34 -2.27 7.35 20.09
CA ILE A 34 -1.74 8.07 18.93
C ILE A 34 -2.41 7.59 17.63
N GLY A 35 -2.20 8.34 16.55
CA GLY A 35 -2.56 7.92 15.18
C GLY A 35 -1.45 7.12 14.50
N LEU A 36 -1.76 6.47 13.37
CA LEU A 36 -0.85 5.59 12.64
C LEU A 36 0.32 6.36 11.99
N LEU A 37 0.09 7.60 11.55
CA LEU A 37 1.15 8.48 11.06
C LEU A 37 2.15 8.84 12.16
N GLU A 38 1.66 9.05 13.39
CA GLU A 38 2.51 9.33 14.54
C GLU A 38 3.28 8.06 14.96
N LEU A 39 2.64 6.89 14.91
CA LEU A 39 3.32 5.62 15.12
C LEU A 39 4.50 5.44 14.14
N LEU A 40 4.29 5.70 12.85
CA LEU A 40 5.37 5.63 11.86
C LEU A 40 6.50 6.62 12.14
N ARG A 41 6.18 7.83 12.60
CA ARG A 41 7.18 8.82 13.02
C ARG A 41 8.02 8.26 14.18
N LEU A 42 7.38 7.75 15.23
CA LEU A 42 8.08 7.19 16.39
C LEU A 42 8.96 5.99 16.03
N VAL A 43 8.51 5.13 15.10
CA VAL A 43 9.32 4.03 14.56
C VAL A 43 10.55 4.57 13.81
N GLY A 44 10.37 5.66 13.05
CA GLY A 44 11.43 6.41 12.38
C GLY A 44 12.49 6.99 13.32
N GLU A 45 12.06 7.45 14.49
CA GLU A 45 12.87 8.10 15.51
C GLU A 45 13.48 7.14 16.54
N SER A 46 12.99 5.90 16.62
CA SER A 46 13.51 4.93 17.60
C SER A 46 14.98 4.61 17.35
N ASP A 47 15.76 4.74 18.42
CA ASP A 47 17.17 4.35 18.47
C ASP A 47 17.37 2.84 18.58
N VAL A 48 16.35 2.10 19.02
CA VAL A 48 16.39 0.64 19.14
C VAL A 48 16.10 -0.02 17.79
N LEU A 49 15.09 0.46 17.06
CA LEU A 49 14.70 -0.11 15.78
C LEU A 49 15.69 0.27 14.69
N LYS A 50 16.50 -0.71 14.24
CA LYS A 50 17.45 -0.52 13.14
C LYS A 50 16.97 -1.25 11.89
N PRO A 51 16.88 -0.58 10.73
CA PRO A 51 16.61 -1.29 9.49
C PRO A 51 17.77 -2.22 9.13
N PRO A 52 17.51 -3.33 8.43
CA PRO A 52 18.57 -4.20 7.91
C PRO A 52 19.45 -3.42 6.92
N PRO A 53 20.76 -3.69 6.88
CA PRO A 53 21.63 -3.14 5.83
C PRO A 53 21.11 -3.57 4.46
N PHE A 54 21.30 -2.71 3.45
CA PHE A 54 20.86 -3.04 2.11
C PHE A 54 21.70 -4.21 1.56
N ASN A 55 21.02 -5.28 1.17
CA ASN A 55 21.61 -6.40 0.44
C ASN A 55 20.53 -6.97 -0.50
N PRO A 56 20.75 -6.95 -1.83
CA PRO A 56 19.74 -7.38 -2.80
C PRO A 56 19.39 -8.87 -2.68
N ASN A 57 20.34 -9.70 -2.23
CA ASN A 57 20.16 -11.15 -2.09
C ASN A 57 19.49 -11.56 -0.78
N THR A 58 19.26 -10.62 0.14
CA THR A 58 18.60 -10.90 1.42
C THR A 58 17.09 -10.99 1.22
N ILE A 59 16.57 -12.20 1.41
CA ILE A 59 15.13 -12.49 1.38
C ILE A 59 14.39 -11.76 2.50
N ILE A 60 13.11 -11.49 2.29
CA ILE A 60 12.31 -10.67 3.21
C ILE A 60 12.24 -11.25 4.63
N TYR A 61 12.25 -12.58 4.77
CA TYR A 61 12.23 -13.23 6.08
C TYR A 61 13.47 -12.88 6.92
N GLN A 62 14.66 -12.94 6.33
CA GLN A 62 15.90 -12.54 7.01
C GLN A 62 15.89 -11.05 7.40
N ARG A 63 15.22 -10.21 6.61
CA ARG A 63 15.04 -8.78 6.93
C ARG A 63 14.12 -8.59 8.14
N PHE A 64 13.08 -9.40 8.28
CA PHE A 64 12.25 -9.42 9.50
C PHE A 64 13.02 -9.91 10.71
N GLU A 65 13.78 -11.01 10.60
CA GLU A 65 14.61 -11.52 11.71
C GLU A 65 15.60 -10.44 12.18
N TYR A 66 16.23 -9.72 11.25
CA TYR A 66 17.10 -8.59 11.61
C TYR A 66 16.33 -7.48 12.34
N ALA A 67 15.18 -7.08 11.81
CA ALA A 67 14.35 -6.01 12.38
C ALA A 67 13.83 -6.34 13.79
N TRP A 68 13.64 -7.61 14.10
CA TRP A 68 13.12 -8.11 15.37
C TRP A 68 14.20 -8.45 16.41
N ALA A 69 15.46 -8.60 15.97
CA ALA A 69 16.58 -8.90 16.85
C ALA A 69 16.90 -7.76 17.81
N ASN A 70 17.72 -8.05 18.83
CA ASN A 70 18.33 -7.06 19.75
C ASN A 70 17.33 -6.09 20.42
N GLY A 71 16.17 -6.58 20.85
CA GLY A 71 15.13 -5.75 21.49
C GLY A 71 14.13 -5.12 20.51
N GLY A 72 14.26 -5.39 19.21
CA GLY A 72 13.39 -4.83 18.18
C GLY A 72 11.94 -5.31 18.30
N THR A 73 11.72 -6.55 18.74
CA THR A 73 10.36 -7.08 18.98
C THR A 73 9.65 -6.33 20.09
N GLU A 74 10.32 -6.16 21.23
CA GLU A 74 9.78 -5.51 22.43
C GLU A 74 9.50 -4.03 22.15
N GLU A 75 10.41 -3.34 21.47
CA GLU A 75 10.21 -1.94 21.09
C GLU A 75 9.08 -1.79 20.07
N LEU A 76 8.97 -2.68 19.07
CA LEU A 76 7.83 -2.66 18.14
C LEU A 76 6.50 -2.89 18.86
N GLN A 77 6.43 -3.85 19.78
CA GLN A 77 5.22 -4.11 20.57
C GLN A 77 4.83 -2.90 21.41
N LYS A 78 5.81 -2.28 22.09
CA LYS A 78 5.63 -1.07 22.88
C LYS A 78 5.17 0.11 22.04
N LEU A 79 5.76 0.35 20.87
CA LEU A 79 5.32 1.44 19.99
C LEU A 79 3.93 1.16 19.42
N CYS A 80 3.67 -0.06 18.94
CA CYS A 80 2.37 -0.44 18.41
C CYS A 80 1.24 -0.37 19.45
N SER A 81 1.52 -0.57 20.75
CA SER A 81 0.49 -0.45 21.80
C SER A 81 0.02 1.01 22.00
N LEU A 82 0.82 2.00 21.61
CA LEU A 82 0.41 3.41 21.62
C LEU A 82 -0.70 3.69 20.59
N TYR A 83 -0.70 2.97 19.46
CA TYR A 83 -1.82 2.97 18.52
C TYR A 83 -2.90 2.02 19.04
N HIS A 84 -3.60 2.45 20.08
CA HIS A 84 -4.49 1.59 20.83
C HIS A 84 -5.71 1.15 20.01
N ILE A 85 -6.04 -0.14 20.08
CA ILE A 85 -7.23 -0.74 19.46
C ILE A 85 -7.91 -1.56 20.53
N SER A 86 -9.06 -1.11 21.01
CA SER A 86 -9.84 -1.81 22.05
C SER A 86 -10.52 -3.06 21.52
N ASP A 87 -10.70 -4.09 22.36
CA ASP A 87 -11.50 -5.28 22.03
C ASP A 87 -13.00 -4.96 21.90
N THR A 88 -13.43 -3.83 22.45
CA THR A 88 -14.79 -3.30 22.32
C THR A 88 -14.87 -2.13 21.33
N ILE A 89 -13.97 -2.09 20.34
CA ILE A 89 -13.94 -1.05 19.30
C ILE A 89 -15.32 -0.90 18.63
N THR A 90 -15.75 0.36 18.43
CA THR A 90 -16.99 0.64 17.70
C THR A 90 -16.76 0.55 16.20
N ASN A 91 -17.83 0.39 15.40
CA ASN A 91 -17.66 0.34 13.95
C ASN A 91 -17.15 1.68 13.39
N GLU A 92 -17.51 2.81 14.00
CA GLU A 92 -17.06 4.14 13.59
C GLU A 92 -15.56 4.33 13.86
N GLU A 93 -15.06 3.85 15.00
CA GLU A 93 -13.63 3.88 15.30
C GLU A 93 -12.86 2.91 14.39
N LEU A 94 -13.43 1.73 14.16
CA LEU A 94 -12.90 0.73 13.23
C LEU A 94 -12.72 1.30 11.82
N ASP A 95 -13.74 2.00 11.32
CA ASP A 95 -13.70 2.66 10.01
C ASP A 95 -12.61 3.72 9.92
N LYS A 96 -12.43 4.54 10.97
CA LYS A 96 -11.35 5.54 11.04
C LYS A 96 -9.97 4.90 11.00
N LYS A 97 -9.77 3.80 11.75
CA LYS A 97 -8.49 3.07 11.77
C LYS A 97 -8.19 2.43 10.41
N ILE A 98 -9.20 1.96 9.69
CA ILE A 98 -9.05 1.45 8.33
C ILE A 98 -8.69 2.58 7.36
N ASP A 99 -9.30 3.76 7.50
CA ASP A 99 -8.97 4.91 6.66
C ASP A 99 -7.51 5.34 6.87
N GLU A 100 -7.03 5.37 8.12
CA GLU A 100 -5.61 5.59 8.43
C GLU A 100 -4.69 4.57 7.73
N ILE A 101 -5.08 3.29 7.72
CA ILE A 101 -4.36 2.22 6.99
C ILE A 101 -4.29 2.52 5.48
N PHE A 102 -5.38 3.00 4.86
CA PHE A 102 -5.40 3.33 3.43
C PHE A 102 -4.44 4.48 3.11
N TRP A 103 -4.46 5.53 3.92
CA TRP A 103 -3.54 6.66 3.80
C TRP A 103 -2.10 6.21 3.92
N VAL A 104 -1.78 5.48 4.98
CA VAL A 104 -0.41 5.06 5.28
C VAL A 104 0.13 4.06 4.26
N ALA A 105 -0.65 3.06 3.85
CA ALA A 105 -0.24 2.13 2.80
C ALA A 105 0.06 2.86 1.48
N THR A 106 -0.77 3.85 1.13
CA THR A 106 -0.58 4.65 -0.08
C THR A 106 0.68 5.53 0.01
N LEU A 107 0.91 6.17 1.16
CA LEU A 107 2.11 6.97 1.41
C LEU A 107 3.39 6.12 1.38
N LEU A 108 3.39 4.93 1.98
CA LEU A 108 4.54 4.02 1.90
C LEU A 108 4.88 3.66 0.46
N LEU A 109 3.87 3.49 -0.40
CA LEU A 109 4.06 3.18 -1.82
C LEU A 109 4.58 4.36 -2.65
N SER A 110 4.13 5.60 -2.41
CA SER A 110 4.39 6.74 -3.30
C SER A 110 5.24 7.87 -2.72
N ALA A 111 5.37 7.96 -1.40
CA ALA A 111 6.02 9.07 -0.69
C ALA A 111 7.42 8.72 -0.16
N THR A 112 7.98 7.57 -0.52
CA THR A 112 9.26 7.06 0.03
C THR A 112 10.45 7.22 -0.91
N GLY A 113 10.25 7.90 -2.04
CA GLY A 113 11.28 8.18 -3.03
C GLY A 113 12.21 9.35 -2.68
N LYS A 114 13.10 9.71 -3.61
CA LYS A 114 13.97 10.89 -3.52
C LYS A 114 13.58 11.92 -4.57
N ASN A 115 13.53 13.20 -4.19
CA ASN A 115 13.34 14.30 -5.12
C ASN A 115 14.39 14.28 -6.25
N GLY A 116 13.96 14.59 -7.47
CA GLY A 116 14.82 14.58 -8.67
C GLY A 116 15.15 13.18 -9.23
N ARG A 117 14.67 12.10 -8.60
CA ARG A 117 14.79 10.73 -9.13
C ARG A 117 13.49 10.25 -9.73
N LYS A 118 13.59 9.25 -10.62
CA LYS A 118 12.41 8.54 -11.11
C LYS A 118 11.68 7.90 -9.92
N PRO A 119 10.34 7.97 -9.86
CA PRO A 119 9.58 7.26 -8.83
C PRO A 119 9.94 5.79 -8.79
N ARG A 120 9.99 5.23 -7.58
CA ARG A 120 10.22 3.81 -7.33
C ARG A 120 9.07 3.30 -6.48
N LEU A 121 8.50 2.18 -6.89
CA LEU A 121 7.43 1.52 -6.16
C LEU A 121 8.03 0.33 -5.44
N ASP A 122 7.78 0.20 -4.14
CA ASP A 122 8.20 -1.03 -3.45
C ASP A 122 7.14 -2.11 -3.66
N PHE A 123 7.56 -3.29 -4.12
CA PHE A 123 6.69 -4.43 -4.32
C PHE A 123 5.90 -4.80 -3.06
N PHE A 124 6.54 -4.80 -1.90
CA PHE A 124 5.89 -5.14 -0.64
C PHE A 124 4.92 -4.04 -0.18
N PHE A 125 5.23 -2.76 -0.42
CA PHE A 125 4.28 -1.68 -0.13
C PHE A 125 3.10 -1.67 -1.11
N MET A 126 3.30 -2.08 -2.36
CA MET A 126 2.18 -2.32 -3.28
C MET A 126 1.25 -3.38 -2.69
N HIS A 127 1.79 -4.43 -2.07
CA HIS A 127 0.96 -5.40 -1.39
C HIS A 127 0.18 -4.83 -0.19
N LEU A 128 0.73 -3.89 0.59
CA LEU A 128 -0.05 -3.20 1.63
C LEU A 128 -1.26 -2.47 1.04
N VAL A 129 -1.09 -1.79 -0.10
CA VAL A 129 -2.20 -1.14 -0.82
C VAL A 129 -3.22 -2.16 -1.33
N THR A 130 -2.77 -3.27 -1.93
CA THR A 130 -3.68 -4.28 -2.48
C THR A 130 -4.40 -5.12 -1.43
N SER A 131 -3.81 -5.35 -0.26
CA SER A 131 -4.41 -6.15 0.81
C SER A 131 -5.35 -5.32 1.69
N SER A 132 -5.07 -4.03 1.90
CA SER A 132 -5.86 -3.18 2.79
C SER A 132 -7.31 -2.99 2.33
N ILE A 133 -7.59 -2.94 1.02
CA ILE A 133 -8.97 -2.85 0.51
C ILE A 133 -9.88 -3.98 1.04
N LEU A 134 -9.31 -5.15 1.32
CA LEU A 134 -10.07 -6.33 1.73
C LEU A 134 -10.55 -6.25 3.18
N ILE A 135 -9.93 -5.42 4.03
CA ILE A 135 -10.22 -5.35 5.47
C ILE A 135 -11.72 -5.12 5.73
N ARG A 136 -12.33 -4.17 5.01
CA ARG A 136 -13.77 -3.84 5.16
C ARG A 136 -14.68 -5.02 4.80
N PRO A 137 -14.56 -5.65 3.61
CA PRO A 137 -15.25 -6.89 3.30
C PRO A 137 -15.09 -7.99 4.36
N TRP A 138 -13.88 -8.23 4.86
CA TRP A 138 -13.64 -9.24 5.89
C TRP A 138 -14.40 -8.95 7.19
N PHE A 139 -14.44 -7.70 7.61
CA PHE A 139 -15.15 -7.29 8.82
C PHE A 139 -16.67 -7.42 8.71
N SER A 140 -17.22 -7.46 7.51
CA SER A 140 -18.63 -7.80 7.30
C SER A 140 -18.95 -9.28 7.60
N HIS A 141 -17.93 -10.14 7.66
CA HIS A 141 -18.06 -11.57 7.95
C HIS A 141 -17.55 -11.95 9.35
N MET A 142 -16.83 -11.07 10.03
CA MET A 142 -16.43 -11.23 11.43
C MET A 142 -17.54 -10.74 12.35
N THR A 143 -18.10 -11.63 13.17
CA THR A 143 -19.22 -11.29 14.06
C THR A 143 -18.77 -10.59 15.34
N LYS A 144 -17.60 -10.95 15.88
CA LYS A 144 -17.11 -10.40 17.14
C LYS A 144 -16.15 -9.22 16.94
N GLN A 145 -16.33 -8.15 17.71
CA GLN A 145 -15.46 -6.98 17.67
C GLN A 145 -14.03 -7.30 18.13
N GLU A 146 -13.87 -8.15 19.14
CA GLU A 146 -12.57 -8.62 19.64
C GLU A 146 -11.70 -9.23 18.51
N HIS A 147 -12.33 -9.94 17.56
CA HIS A 147 -11.63 -10.54 16.42
C HIS A 147 -11.22 -9.50 15.37
N LYS A 148 -12.07 -8.50 15.12
CA LYS A 148 -11.73 -7.38 14.23
C LYS A 148 -10.60 -6.54 14.82
N ALA A 149 -10.65 -6.28 16.11
CA ALA A 149 -9.61 -5.57 16.86
C ALA A 149 -8.27 -6.33 16.82
N ALA A 150 -8.28 -7.62 17.12
CA ALA A 150 -7.09 -8.48 17.03
C ALA A 150 -6.50 -8.52 15.61
N PHE A 151 -7.35 -8.59 14.58
CA PHE A 151 -6.92 -8.52 13.19
C PHE A 151 -6.23 -7.18 12.88
N LEU A 152 -6.82 -6.04 13.26
CA LEU A 152 -6.21 -4.73 13.01
C LEU A 152 -4.87 -4.57 13.74
N ARG A 153 -4.76 -5.00 15.00
CA ARG A 153 -3.49 -4.96 15.74
C ARG A 153 -2.40 -5.74 15.01
N SER A 154 -2.75 -6.93 14.52
CA SER A 154 -1.83 -7.77 13.75
C SER A 154 -1.46 -7.14 12.40
N TYR A 155 -2.42 -6.55 11.69
CA TYR A 155 -2.19 -5.89 10.40
C TYR A 155 -1.29 -4.66 10.54
N VAL A 156 -1.52 -3.83 11.56
CA VAL A 156 -0.70 -2.64 11.86
C VAL A 156 0.71 -3.08 12.26
N PHE A 157 0.85 -4.05 13.17
CA PHE A 157 2.16 -4.57 13.54
C PHE A 157 2.94 -5.09 12.34
N PHE A 158 2.28 -5.83 11.44
CA PHE A 158 2.90 -6.31 10.21
C PHE A 158 3.30 -5.16 9.27
N MET A 159 2.43 -4.17 9.08
CA MET A 159 2.73 -2.98 8.27
C MET A 159 3.97 -2.25 8.77
N ILE A 160 4.08 -2.04 10.09
CA ILE A 160 5.23 -1.38 10.71
C ILE A 160 6.48 -2.26 10.63
N SER A 161 6.36 -3.56 10.90
CA SER A 161 7.47 -4.50 10.77
C SER A 161 7.99 -4.54 9.33
N LEU A 162 7.08 -4.51 8.34
CA LEU A 162 7.43 -4.53 6.93
C LEU A 162 8.11 -3.22 6.52
N SER A 163 7.65 -2.06 7.00
CA SER A 163 8.32 -0.78 6.72
C SER A 163 9.74 -0.78 7.28
N LEU A 164 9.97 -1.32 8.48
CA LEU A 164 11.30 -1.49 9.07
C LEU A 164 12.18 -2.46 8.26
N ALA A 165 11.66 -3.65 7.91
CA ALA A 165 12.36 -4.65 7.10
C ALA A 165 12.72 -4.14 5.68
N ARG A 166 11.95 -3.19 5.15
CA ARG A 166 12.20 -2.51 3.87
C ARG A 166 13.07 -1.26 3.97
N GLY A 167 13.73 -1.04 5.11
CA GLY A 167 14.73 0.01 5.27
C GLY A 167 14.25 1.23 6.05
N ARG A 168 13.09 1.16 6.71
CA ARG A 168 12.48 2.27 7.47
C ARG A 168 12.38 3.54 6.63
N PRO A 169 11.63 3.50 5.52
CA PRO A 169 11.61 4.60 4.56
C PRO A 169 11.01 5.86 5.19
N LYS A 170 11.61 7.01 4.88
CA LYS A 170 11.07 8.31 5.27
C LYS A 170 9.93 8.71 4.34
N ILE A 171 8.79 9.10 4.90
CA ILE A 171 7.66 9.64 4.15
C ILE A 171 7.92 11.13 3.85
N ASP A 172 7.95 11.48 2.56
CA ASP A 172 8.07 12.83 2.03
C ASP A 172 6.73 13.25 1.41
N ILE A 173 5.93 13.97 2.20
CA ILE A 173 4.61 14.46 1.77
C ILE A 173 4.73 15.44 0.58
N PRO A 174 5.61 16.45 0.61
CA PRO A 174 5.84 17.32 -0.55
C PRO A 174 6.14 16.55 -1.84
N LEU A 175 6.96 15.49 -1.78
CA LEU A 175 7.24 14.64 -2.95
C LEU A 175 5.95 13.97 -3.46
N ALA A 176 5.16 13.34 -2.59
CA ALA A 176 3.91 12.69 -2.98
C ALA A 176 2.91 13.69 -3.61
N MET A 177 2.85 14.90 -3.08
CA MET A 177 1.98 15.97 -3.58
C MET A 177 2.54 16.71 -4.80
N SER A 178 3.80 16.46 -5.19
CA SER A 178 4.40 17.01 -6.41
C SER A 178 3.95 16.30 -7.69
N TYR A 179 3.53 15.03 -7.59
CA TYR A 179 3.09 14.24 -8.75
C TYR A 179 1.76 14.74 -9.31
N THR A 180 1.56 14.72 -10.63
CA THR A 180 0.32 15.23 -11.24
C THR A 180 -0.94 14.50 -10.72
N PRO A 181 -2.00 15.24 -10.29
CA PRO A 181 -3.30 14.65 -9.99
C PRO A 181 -4.12 14.35 -11.26
N VAL A 182 -3.68 14.88 -12.40
CA VAL A 182 -4.27 14.64 -13.72
C VAL A 182 -3.47 13.53 -14.39
N VAL A 183 -3.96 12.31 -14.27
CA VAL A 183 -3.36 11.12 -14.87
C VAL A 183 -3.94 10.89 -16.26
N ARG A 184 -3.08 10.73 -17.28
CA ARG A 184 -3.50 10.54 -18.67
C ARG A 184 -2.70 9.44 -19.33
N HIS A 185 -3.36 8.74 -20.24
CA HIS A 185 -2.71 7.77 -21.10
C HIS A 185 -1.72 8.49 -22.04
N PRO A 186 -0.49 8.00 -22.26
CA PRO A 186 0.55 8.69 -23.06
C PRO A 186 0.15 9.06 -24.49
N ASN A 187 -0.79 8.32 -25.09
CA ASN A 187 -1.29 8.56 -26.46
C ASN A 187 -2.46 9.55 -26.56
N GLN A 188 -2.99 10.06 -25.45
CA GLN A 188 -3.99 11.12 -25.51
C GLN A 188 -3.25 12.44 -25.82
N SER A 189 -3.58 13.07 -26.95
CA SER A 189 -2.96 14.33 -27.35
C SER A 189 -3.15 15.40 -26.27
N ASN A 190 -2.16 16.28 -26.12
CA ASN A 190 -2.23 17.50 -25.31
C ASN A 190 -3.20 18.53 -25.92
N GLU A 191 -4.33 18.12 -26.49
CA GLU A 191 -5.40 19.05 -26.77
C GLU A 191 -5.83 19.63 -25.43
N THR A 192 -5.46 20.91 -25.27
CA THR A 192 -5.61 21.72 -24.07
C THR A 192 -7.05 21.64 -23.58
N LEU A 193 -7.29 20.80 -22.57
CA LEU A 193 -8.39 21.07 -21.66
C LEU A 193 -8.14 22.47 -21.11
N SER A 194 -9.04 23.40 -21.41
CA SER A 194 -8.90 24.80 -21.03
C SER A 194 -8.63 24.89 -19.51
N HIS A 195 -7.94 25.94 -19.04
CA HIS A 195 -7.71 26.19 -17.60
C HIS A 195 -8.99 26.11 -16.74
N ARG A 196 -10.18 26.18 -17.35
CA ARG A 196 -11.48 25.96 -16.72
C ARG A 196 -11.75 24.48 -16.39
N GLN A 197 -11.37 23.55 -17.26
CA GLN A 197 -11.54 22.11 -17.08
C GLN A 197 -10.54 21.51 -16.09
N THR A 198 -9.33 22.08 -15.95
CA THR A 198 -8.37 21.62 -14.93
C THR A 198 -8.82 21.98 -13.51
N ARG A 199 -9.43 23.17 -13.32
CA ARG A 199 -10.06 23.53 -12.03
C ARG A 199 -11.34 22.77 -11.79
N LEU A 200 -12.16 22.50 -12.81
CA LEU A 200 -13.33 21.62 -12.68
C LEU A 200 -12.92 20.14 -12.47
N ALA A 201 -11.80 19.65 -12.97
CA ALA A 201 -11.35 18.28 -12.63
C ALA A 201 -10.88 18.17 -11.17
N ALA A 202 -10.41 19.29 -10.59
CA ALA A 202 -10.01 19.38 -9.19
C ALA A 202 -11.17 19.75 -8.22
N TYR A 203 -12.26 20.36 -8.71
CA TYR A 203 -13.38 20.87 -7.88
C TYR A 203 -14.79 20.45 -8.33
N SER A 204 -14.98 19.78 -9.47
CA SER A 204 -16.29 19.40 -9.97
C SER A 204 -16.72 18.05 -9.40
N THR A 205 -17.72 18.11 -8.56
CA THR A 205 -18.60 17.00 -8.12
C THR A 205 -19.40 16.36 -9.27
N THR A 206 -19.10 16.65 -10.55
CA THR A 206 -19.74 16.04 -11.73
C THR A 206 -18.72 15.36 -12.66
N LYS A 207 -18.41 14.10 -12.34
CA LYS A 207 -18.47 12.93 -13.24
C LYS A 207 -17.76 12.99 -14.63
N ILE A 208 -16.60 13.62 -14.76
CA ILE A 208 -15.65 13.27 -15.84
C ILE A 208 -14.60 12.33 -15.25
N SER A 209 -14.68 11.08 -15.67
CA SER A 209 -14.00 9.93 -15.08
C SER A 209 -12.51 9.90 -15.43
N ILE A 210 -11.69 10.73 -14.78
CA ILE A 210 -10.22 10.53 -14.72
C ILE A 210 -9.87 9.11 -14.24
N HIS A 211 -10.80 8.48 -13.51
CA HIS A 211 -10.75 7.09 -13.09
C HIS A 211 -10.90 6.10 -14.26
N ALA A 212 -11.61 6.44 -15.35
CA ALA A 212 -11.90 5.49 -16.41
C ALA A 212 -10.64 5.15 -17.20
N ASP A 213 -9.84 6.16 -17.57
CA ASP A 213 -8.59 5.93 -18.30
C ASP A 213 -7.58 5.14 -17.46
N VAL A 214 -7.49 5.47 -16.17
CA VAL A 214 -6.65 4.75 -15.21
C VAL A 214 -7.09 3.30 -15.04
N ILE A 215 -8.40 3.05 -14.89
CA ILE A 215 -8.97 1.69 -14.81
C ILE A 215 -8.74 0.94 -16.13
N GLN A 216 -8.96 1.58 -17.27
CA GLN A 216 -8.77 0.97 -18.59
C GLN A 216 -7.31 0.59 -18.84
N GLY A 217 -6.36 1.43 -18.42
CA GLY A 217 -4.93 1.17 -18.51
C GLY A 217 -4.44 0.03 -17.61
N ALA A 218 -5.24 -0.35 -16.61
CA ALA A 218 -4.94 -1.45 -15.69
C ALA A 218 -5.68 -2.75 -16.03
N LEU A 219 -6.87 -2.66 -16.65
CA LEU A 219 -7.76 -3.79 -16.90
C LEU A 219 -7.12 -4.91 -17.72
N TYR A 220 -6.25 -4.55 -18.66
CA TYR A 220 -5.56 -5.48 -19.55
C TYR A 220 -4.08 -5.61 -19.24
N HIS A 221 -3.65 -5.12 -18.07
CA HIS A 221 -2.25 -5.17 -17.68
C HIS A 221 -1.83 -6.63 -17.41
N PRO A 222 -0.74 -7.13 -18.03
CA PRO A 222 -0.32 -8.53 -17.84
C PRO A 222 0.18 -8.79 -16.43
N GLU A 223 0.69 -7.75 -15.77
CA GLU A 223 1.04 -7.79 -14.35
C GLU A 223 -0.21 -7.52 -13.50
N SER A 224 -0.62 -8.53 -12.73
CA SER A 224 -1.78 -8.54 -11.86
C SER A 224 -1.72 -7.53 -10.69
N HIS A 225 -0.55 -7.20 -10.14
CA HIS A 225 -0.44 -6.24 -9.04
C HIS A 225 -0.82 -4.84 -9.48
N VAL A 226 -0.61 -4.48 -10.76
CA VAL A 226 -1.11 -3.22 -11.33
C VAL A 226 -2.63 -3.15 -11.25
N ALA A 227 -3.33 -4.16 -11.76
CA ALA A 227 -4.80 -4.20 -11.71
C ALA A 227 -5.32 -4.14 -10.26
N LYS A 228 -4.67 -4.87 -9.34
CA LYS A 228 -5.02 -4.87 -7.91
C LYS A 228 -4.78 -3.51 -7.26
N ALA A 229 -3.62 -2.89 -7.50
CA ALA A 229 -3.26 -1.60 -6.92
C ALA A 229 -4.21 -0.50 -7.42
N ILE A 230 -4.52 -0.50 -8.71
CA ILE A 230 -5.46 0.46 -9.31
C ILE A 230 -6.87 0.25 -8.77
N ARG A 231 -7.33 -1.00 -8.58
CA ARG A 231 -8.61 -1.30 -7.91
C ARG A 231 -8.64 -0.73 -6.48
N SER A 232 -7.59 -0.96 -5.69
CA SER A 232 -7.46 -0.41 -4.33
C SER A 232 -7.50 1.11 -4.32
N LEU A 233 -6.66 1.75 -5.13
CA LEU A 233 -6.55 3.21 -5.17
C LEU A 233 -7.83 3.87 -5.70
N ALA A 234 -8.54 3.24 -6.64
CA ALA A 234 -9.84 3.71 -7.10
C ALA A 234 -10.89 3.64 -5.99
N TYR A 235 -10.88 2.57 -5.18
CA TYR A 235 -11.74 2.46 -4.00
C TYR A 235 -11.40 3.53 -2.95
N PHE A 236 -10.12 3.72 -2.63
CA PHE A 236 -9.69 4.74 -1.67
C PHE A 236 -10.06 6.14 -2.15
N ALA A 237 -9.87 6.45 -3.44
CA ALA A 237 -10.29 7.73 -4.01
C ALA A 237 -11.81 7.91 -3.95
N LYS A 238 -12.61 6.86 -4.11
CA LYS A 238 -14.07 6.93 -3.97
C LYS A 238 -14.49 7.30 -2.54
N THR A 239 -13.81 6.78 -1.53
CA THR A 239 -14.20 6.97 -0.12
C THR A 239 -13.54 8.17 0.55
N LEU A 240 -12.31 8.49 0.17
CA LEU A 240 -11.44 9.47 0.82
C LEU A 240 -10.91 10.54 -0.16
N GLY A 241 -11.28 10.49 -1.44
CA GLY A 241 -10.78 11.42 -2.46
C GLY A 241 -11.27 12.86 -2.30
N THR A 242 -12.30 13.10 -1.48
CA THR A 242 -12.80 14.44 -1.16
C THR A 242 -12.20 15.02 0.12
N THR A 243 -11.27 14.32 0.77
CA THR A 243 -10.59 14.84 1.97
C THR A 243 -9.81 16.11 1.62
N SER A 244 -10.14 17.21 2.28
CA SER A 244 -9.46 18.49 2.11
C SER A 244 -8.01 18.44 2.60
N PRO A 245 -7.13 19.33 2.07
CA PRO A 245 -5.77 19.48 2.57
C PRO A 245 -5.71 19.63 4.10
N GLY A 246 -4.82 18.87 4.74
CA GLY A 246 -4.60 18.90 6.19
C GLY A 246 -5.71 18.27 7.03
N SER A 247 -6.76 17.74 6.40
CA SER A 247 -7.87 17.06 7.08
C SER A 247 -7.71 15.54 7.13
N VAL A 248 -6.52 15.03 6.77
CA VAL A 248 -6.21 13.59 6.84
C VAL A 248 -6.15 13.15 8.31
N PRO A 249 -6.76 12.00 8.68
CA PRO A 249 -6.67 11.47 10.03
C PRO A 249 -5.21 11.33 10.50
N GLY A 250 -4.93 11.83 11.71
CA GLY A 250 -3.58 11.83 12.28
C GLY A 250 -2.62 12.86 11.66
N ALA A 251 -3.09 13.81 10.84
CA ALA A 251 -2.25 14.87 10.28
C ALA A 251 -1.68 15.82 11.35
N LEU A 252 -2.43 16.06 12.41
CA LEU A 252 -1.99 16.87 13.55
C LEU A 252 -1.85 15.98 14.78
N ARG A 253 -0.84 16.28 15.59
CA ARG A 253 -0.66 15.73 16.93
C ARG A 253 -0.68 16.87 17.95
N ASP A 254 -1.10 16.54 19.16
CA ASP A 254 -1.02 17.47 20.29
C ASP A 254 0.33 17.34 20.97
N GLU A 255 1.07 18.45 20.98
CA GLU A 255 2.34 18.66 21.67
C GLU A 255 2.18 19.84 22.63
N ASP A 256 2.16 19.55 23.94
CA ASP A 256 2.00 20.54 25.02
C ASP A 256 0.80 21.49 24.83
N GLY A 257 -0.34 20.96 24.36
CA GLY A 257 -1.56 21.72 24.11
C GLY A 257 -1.55 22.50 22.80
N ARG A 258 -0.55 22.30 21.94
CA ARG A 258 -0.48 22.87 20.59
C ARG A 258 -0.65 21.79 19.54
N GLN A 259 -1.44 22.10 18.52
CA GLN A 259 -1.57 21.23 17.34
C GLN A 259 -0.39 21.48 16.41
N VAL A 260 0.43 20.44 16.21
CA VAL A 260 1.59 20.47 15.33
C VAL A 260 1.46 19.40 14.26
N GLU A 261 2.08 19.61 13.11
CA GLU A 261 2.10 18.61 12.05
C GLU A 261 2.76 17.31 12.55
N THR A 262 2.07 16.18 12.37
CA THR A 262 2.61 14.86 12.71
C THR A 262 3.79 14.51 11.81
N LEU A 263 3.70 14.83 10.52
CA LEU A 263 4.80 14.70 9.56
C LEU A 263 4.99 16.03 8.85
N GLN A 264 6.23 16.38 8.53
CA GLN A 264 6.53 17.63 7.84
C GLN A 264 5.77 17.75 6.51
N GLY A 265 5.01 18.83 6.34
CA GLY A 265 4.25 19.12 5.13
C GLY A 265 2.92 18.38 5.01
N ILE A 266 2.49 17.65 6.04
CA ILE A 266 1.22 16.89 6.05
C ILE A 266 0.00 17.78 5.85
N GLY A 267 0.07 19.08 6.15
CA GLY A 267 -0.98 20.05 5.84
C GLY A 267 -1.30 20.18 4.34
N GLN A 268 -0.40 19.75 3.45
CA GLN A 268 -0.64 19.71 2.01
C GLN A 268 -1.34 18.42 1.55
N LEU A 269 -1.36 17.38 2.38
CA LEU A 269 -1.89 16.08 2.01
C LEU A 269 -3.42 16.15 1.90
N ASP A 270 -3.95 15.68 0.78
CA ASP A 270 -5.38 15.67 0.47
C ASP A 270 -5.80 14.40 -0.29
N GLY A 271 -7.10 14.27 -0.54
CA GLY A 271 -7.71 13.14 -1.24
C GLY A 271 -7.13 12.83 -2.63
N THR A 272 -6.41 13.77 -3.25
CA THR A 272 -5.77 13.55 -4.55
C THR A 272 -4.56 12.62 -4.48
N LEU A 273 -4.05 12.27 -3.28
CA LEU A 273 -2.96 11.29 -3.10
C LEU A 273 -3.23 9.99 -3.88
N PHE A 274 -4.46 9.46 -3.83
CA PHE A 274 -4.78 8.16 -4.39
C PHE A 274 -4.69 8.16 -5.92
N ILE A 275 -5.19 9.21 -6.58
CA ILE A 275 -5.11 9.32 -8.04
C ILE A 275 -3.67 9.63 -8.49
N ARG A 276 -2.92 10.45 -7.74
CA ARG A 276 -1.49 10.69 -7.99
C ARG A 276 -0.71 9.38 -7.94
N THR A 277 -0.93 8.58 -6.90
CA THR A 277 -0.29 7.28 -6.72
C THR A 277 -0.64 6.31 -7.85
N ALA A 278 -1.90 6.28 -8.29
CA ALA A 278 -2.32 5.47 -9.44
C ALA A 278 -1.58 5.86 -10.72
N GLY A 279 -1.36 7.17 -10.94
CA GLY A 279 -0.54 7.66 -12.03
C GLY A 279 0.92 7.19 -11.95
N ILE A 280 1.53 7.19 -10.76
CA ILE A 280 2.89 6.67 -10.56
C ILE A 280 2.95 5.18 -10.91
N VAL A 281 1.97 4.39 -10.46
CA VAL A 281 1.89 2.95 -10.76
C VAL A 281 1.93 2.71 -12.27
N LEU A 282 1.02 3.33 -13.03
CA LEU A 282 0.94 3.16 -14.48
C LEU A 282 2.13 3.78 -15.24
N ASN A 283 2.70 4.88 -14.75
CA ASN A 283 3.85 5.51 -15.38
C ASN A 283 5.16 4.73 -15.14
N THR A 284 5.25 3.98 -14.04
CA THR A 284 6.43 3.20 -13.66
C THR A 284 6.38 1.79 -14.24
N LEU A 285 5.22 1.13 -14.14
CA LEU A 285 5.01 -0.25 -14.62
C LEU A 285 4.45 -0.34 -16.04
N GLU A 286 4.26 0.82 -16.65
CA GLU A 286 3.83 1.05 -18.02
C GLU A 286 2.33 0.85 -18.27
N TRP A 287 1.78 1.69 -19.15
CA TRP A 287 0.38 1.65 -19.52
C TRP A 287 0.10 0.49 -20.48
N CYS A 288 -1.00 -0.24 -20.28
CA CYS A 288 -1.43 -1.33 -21.15
C CYS A 288 -2.91 -1.18 -21.55
N GLY A 289 -3.19 -0.99 -22.84
CA GLY A 289 -4.54 -1.04 -23.40
C GLY A 289 -4.89 -2.41 -24.00
N HIS A 290 -6.17 -2.61 -24.35
CA HIS A 290 -6.64 -3.83 -25.00
C HIS A 290 -5.82 -4.16 -26.27
N GLY A 291 -5.23 -5.35 -26.33
CA GLY A 291 -4.43 -5.84 -27.46
C GLY A 291 -3.01 -5.27 -27.54
N GLN A 292 -2.51 -4.59 -26.50
CA GLN A 292 -1.17 -4.01 -26.45
C GLN A 292 -0.23 -4.87 -25.58
N LYS A 293 1.04 -4.99 -25.97
CA LYS A 293 2.08 -5.57 -25.11
C LYS A 293 2.56 -4.53 -24.09
N GLN A 294 3.02 -4.97 -22.93
CA GLN A 294 3.70 -4.11 -21.95
C GLN A 294 4.87 -3.36 -22.62
N GLY A 295 5.05 -2.08 -22.30
CA GLY A 295 6.15 -1.25 -22.82
C GLY A 295 6.05 -0.79 -24.28
N THR A 296 5.03 -1.20 -25.03
CA THR A 296 4.86 -0.80 -26.44
C THR A 296 4.75 0.74 -26.61
N LEU A 297 4.45 1.47 -25.53
CA LEU A 297 4.20 2.92 -25.55
C LEU A 297 5.44 3.79 -25.28
N ARG A 298 6.50 3.26 -24.66
CA ARG A 298 7.83 3.92 -24.70
C ARG A 298 8.56 3.64 -26.01
N ALA A 299 8.19 2.58 -26.72
CA ALA A 299 8.90 2.07 -27.89
C ALA A 299 8.37 2.58 -29.26
N ARG A 300 7.79 3.78 -29.35
CA ARG A 300 7.63 4.44 -30.67
C ARG A 300 8.94 5.09 -31.14
N HIS A 301 10.00 4.27 -31.18
CA HIS A 301 11.20 4.42 -32.01
C HIS A 301 11.87 3.04 -32.23
N ARG A 302 11.11 2.01 -32.63
CA ARG A 302 11.62 0.92 -33.51
C ARG A 302 10.49 0.02 -34.01
N ILE A 303 10.72 -0.51 -35.21
CA ILE A 303 9.73 -1.09 -36.14
C ILE A 303 9.48 -2.60 -35.92
N SER A 304 8.29 -3.01 -36.37
CA SER A 304 7.80 -4.32 -36.88
C SER A 304 7.68 -5.56 -35.98
N GLY A 305 6.45 -6.10 -36.01
CA GLY A 305 6.20 -7.46 -36.53
C GLY A 305 6.04 -8.58 -35.50
N GLY A 306 4.84 -9.16 -35.42
CA GLY A 306 4.65 -10.47 -34.78
C GLY A 306 3.22 -10.73 -34.27
N ASN A 307 2.44 -11.47 -35.06
CA ASN A 307 1.13 -12.05 -34.75
C ASN A 307 1.21 -13.04 -33.58
N ILE A 308 0.30 -12.98 -32.60
CA ILE A 308 -0.09 -14.13 -31.76
C ILE A 308 -1.61 -14.08 -31.48
N ARG A 309 -2.24 -15.25 -31.63
CA ARG A 309 -3.68 -15.54 -31.56
C ARG A 309 -4.20 -15.66 -30.11
N ASP A 310 -5.52 -15.49 -30.02
CA ASP A 310 -6.44 -15.65 -28.88
C ASP A 310 -6.23 -16.90 -28.01
N MET A 311 -6.47 -16.72 -26.70
CA MET A 311 -7.20 -17.68 -25.87
C MET A 311 -7.97 -16.93 -24.77
N GLY A 312 -9.27 -17.18 -24.70
CA GLY A 312 -10.21 -16.45 -23.84
C GLY A 312 -10.17 -16.85 -22.37
N LEU A 313 -10.66 -15.94 -21.52
CA LEU A 313 -10.86 -16.19 -20.09
C LEU A 313 -12.22 -15.65 -19.66
N ARG A 314 -13.11 -16.57 -19.26
CA ARG A 314 -14.19 -16.29 -18.31
C ARG A 314 -13.78 -16.93 -16.98
N TYR A 315 -13.35 -16.13 -16.02
CA TYR A 315 -13.22 -16.56 -14.62
C TYR A 315 -13.91 -15.56 -13.71
N SER A 316 -14.63 -16.10 -12.73
CA SER A 316 -15.47 -15.38 -11.78
C SER A 316 -14.61 -14.62 -10.77
N ILE A 317 -14.76 -13.30 -10.78
CA ILE A 317 -14.03 -12.29 -9.98
C ILE A 317 -14.07 -12.59 -8.46
N TYR A 318 -15.08 -13.30 -7.97
CA TYR A 318 -15.25 -13.59 -6.53
C TYR A 318 -14.34 -14.71 -5.99
N PHE A 319 -13.81 -15.59 -6.84
CA PHE A 319 -12.94 -16.71 -6.39
C PHE A 319 -11.47 -16.27 -6.24
N GLN A 320 -11.07 -15.25 -6.99
CA GLN A 320 -9.69 -14.75 -7.02
C GLN A 320 -9.34 -13.90 -5.77
N GLU A 321 -10.33 -13.22 -5.18
CA GLU A 321 -10.13 -12.29 -4.06
C GLU A 321 -9.84 -12.99 -2.72
N ILE A 322 -10.35 -14.21 -2.50
CA ILE A 322 -10.06 -15.02 -1.29
C ILE A 322 -8.73 -15.78 -1.46
N LEU A 323 -8.40 -16.19 -2.69
CA LEU A 323 -7.13 -16.83 -3.03
C LEU A 323 -5.96 -15.84 -2.91
N GLU A 324 -6.19 -14.52 -3.06
CA GLU A 324 -5.14 -13.50 -3.06
C GLU A 324 -4.58 -13.12 -1.69
N ILE A 325 -5.33 -13.30 -0.58
CA ILE A 325 -4.73 -13.25 0.77
C ILE A 325 -4.08 -14.58 1.15
N TRP A 326 -4.62 -15.71 0.68
CA TRP A 326 -3.93 -17.00 0.77
C TRP A 326 -2.60 -16.95 0.04
N ILE A 327 -2.54 -16.37 -1.17
CA ILE A 327 -1.31 -16.03 -1.91
C ILE A 327 -0.52 -14.93 -1.18
N PHE A 328 -1.10 -13.85 -0.66
CA PHE A 328 -0.29 -12.83 0.03
C PHE A 328 0.39 -13.35 1.31
N LEU A 329 -0.30 -14.15 2.12
CA LEU A 329 0.26 -14.74 3.35
C LEU A 329 1.06 -16.03 3.07
N GLN A 330 0.65 -16.91 2.14
CA GLN A 330 1.44 -18.07 1.73
C GLN A 330 2.55 -17.74 0.75
N GLU A 331 2.42 -16.82 -0.20
CA GLU A 331 3.53 -16.42 -1.07
C GLU A 331 4.54 -15.60 -0.29
N ILE A 332 4.16 -14.63 0.56
CA ILE A 332 5.17 -14.01 1.43
C ILE A 332 5.86 -15.06 2.29
N TRP A 333 5.15 -16.06 2.82
CA TRP A 333 5.74 -17.06 3.73
C TRP A 333 6.49 -18.21 3.01
N SER A 334 5.97 -18.72 1.90
CA SER A 334 6.54 -19.77 1.04
C SER A 334 7.71 -19.22 0.23
N LEU A 335 7.59 -18.02 -0.35
CA LEU A 335 8.65 -17.35 -1.10
C LEU A 335 9.77 -16.86 -0.19
N ALA A 336 9.45 -16.42 1.04
CA ALA A 336 10.48 -16.10 2.01
C ALA A 336 11.18 -17.33 2.61
N ARG A 337 10.72 -18.56 2.32
CA ARG A 337 11.42 -19.82 2.62
C ARG A 337 12.19 -20.39 1.43
N SER A 338 11.71 -20.21 0.19
CA SER A 338 12.27 -20.89 -0.99
C SER A 338 13.40 -20.13 -1.67
N GLY A 339 13.57 -18.83 -1.43
CA GLY A 339 14.65 -18.01 -2.02
C GLY A 339 14.63 -17.97 -3.56
N SER A 340 13.58 -18.45 -4.20
CA SER A 340 13.53 -18.71 -5.64
C SER A 340 12.76 -17.61 -6.36
N TRP A 341 13.35 -16.42 -6.46
CA TRP A 341 12.91 -15.46 -7.48
C TRP A 341 14.08 -14.82 -8.19
N ASP A 342 13.97 -14.80 -9.51
CA ASP A 342 14.83 -14.05 -10.40
C ASP A 342 14.36 -12.58 -10.37
N TYR A 343 15.04 -11.79 -9.54
CA TYR A 343 14.82 -10.36 -9.37
C TYR A 343 15.02 -9.54 -10.68
N SER A 344 15.63 -10.12 -11.71
CA SER A 344 15.96 -9.45 -12.97
C SER A 344 14.76 -9.20 -13.88
N ALA A 345 13.71 -10.02 -13.79
CA ALA A 345 12.54 -9.94 -14.68
C ALA A 345 11.75 -8.63 -14.57
N LEU A 346 11.96 -7.88 -13.48
CA LEU A 346 11.26 -6.63 -13.20
C LEU A 346 12.23 -5.42 -13.05
N GLY A 347 13.55 -5.62 -13.22
CA GLY A 347 14.56 -4.56 -13.10
C GLY A 347 14.68 -3.93 -11.71
N TRP A 348 14.20 -4.57 -10.65
CA TRP A 348 14.20 -4.00 -9.30
C TRP A 348 15.59 -3.98 -8.65
N ASP A 349 16.49 -4.89 -9.01
CA ASP A 349 17.85 -4.94 -8.45
C ASP A 349 18.73 -3.78 -8.92
N GLU A 350 18.64 -3.41 -10.21
CA GLU A 350 19.33 -2.24 -10.75
C GLU A 350 18.85 -0.93 -10.10
N ALA A 351 17.62 -0.92 -9.57
CA ALA A 351 17.09 0.22 -8.84
C ALA A 351 17.80 0.42 -7.49
N TRP A 352 18.26 -0.64 -6.82
CA TRP A 352 18.95 -0.49 -5.54
C TRP A 352 20.48 -0.48 -5.64
N ASN A 353 21.06 -0.96 -6.74
CA ASN A 353 22.52 -0.98 -6.94
C ASN A 353 23.16 0.39 -7.21
N ASN A 354 22.36 1.46 -7.37
CA ASN A 354 22.89 2.81 -7.49
C ASN A 354 22.86 3.52 -6.13
N GLU A 355 23.80 3.11 -5.26
CA GLU A 355 24.25 3.90 -4.12
C GLU A 355 25.03 5.11 -4.63
N ASP A 356 24.28 6.14 -4.99
CA ASP A 356 24.62 7.55 -4.79
C ASP A 356 23.38 8.23 -4.18
#